data_AF-U2YZ89-F1
#
_entry.id   AF-U2YZ89-F1
#
_cell.length_a   1.000
_cell.length_b   1.000
_cell.length_c   1.000
_cell.angle_alpha   90.00
_cell.angle_beta   90.00
_cell.angle_gamma   90.00
#
_symmetry.space_group_name_H-M   'P 1'
#
loop_
_entity.id
_entity.type
_entity.pdbx_description
1 polymer ?
#
loop_
_entity_poly.entity_id
_entity_poly.type
_entity_poly.pdbx_seq_one_letter_code
_entity_poly.pdbx_strand_id
1 'polypeptide(L)'
;MSVEDMDVAYLTDLGLIEGHLRAGITLYRDGHADLAATHMKHPEDEIYADLAPQIEERGADDFSAQLSALADAVKSGAPVEEAEAAFEALLERIAAARTMVSEPGATFGSLEQVLRIAAEEYEIGIVDGEISNLHEYQDAMGFTEMVRARAEDLAGSEDAAHAEAAVAVLDALDAAAPAFAAGFVPEGPLGAEAKASLLYAAAARTELAALQVE
;
A
#
# COMPACT_ATOMS: atom_id res chain seq x y z
N MET A 1 -16.64 -4.12 -16.91
CA MET A 1 -16.26 -4.21 -15.50
C MET A 1 -17.52 -4.48 -14.72
N SER A 2 -17.53 -5.55 -13.92
CA SER A 2 -18.61 -5.78 -12.95
C SER A 2 -18.58 -4.70 -11.86
N VAL A 3 -19.61 -4.59 -11.01
CA VAL A 3 -19.59 -3.68 -9.86
C VAL A 3 -18.47 -4.07 -8.89
N GLU A 4 -18.30 -5.37 -8.69
CA GLU A 4 -17.24 -5.93 -7.86
C GLU A 4 -15.85 -5.58 -8.39
N ASP A 5 -15.62 -5.68 -9.71
CA ASP A 5 -14.36 -5.27 -10.34
C ASP A 5 -14.09 -3.76 -10.12
N MET A 6 -15.14 -2.92 -10.12
CA MET A 6 -15.03 -1.48 -9.85
C MET A 6 -14.70 -1.18 -8.39
N ASP A 7 -15.25 -1.96 -7.46
CA ASP A 7 -14.98 -1.83 -6.04
C ASP A 7 -13.57 -2.32 -5.68
N VAL A 8 -13.12 -3.42 -6.30
CA VAL A 8 -11.72 -3.87 -6.21
C VAL A 8 -10.77 -2.80 -6.72
N ALA A 9 -11.04 -2.20 -7.89
CA ALA A 9 -10.19 -1.15 -8.45
C ALA A 9 -10.14 0.08 -7.53
N TYR A 10 -11.29 0.55 -7.06
CA TYR A 10 -11.39 1.68 -6.14
C TYR A 10 -10.60 1.47 -4.84
N LEU A 11 -10.74 0.29 -4.22
CA LEU A 11 -10.03 -0.07 -3.01
C LEU A 11 -8.52 -0.28 -3.24
N THR A 12 -8.14 -0.74 -4.44
CA THR A 12 -6.74 -0.89 -4.87
C THR A 12 -6.09 0.48 -4.95
N ASP A 13 -6.70 1.44 -5.63
CA ASP A 13 -6.18 2.82 -5.77
C ASP A 13 -5.99 3.49 -4.39
N LEU A 14 -6.96 3.34 -3.49
CA LEU A 14 -6.81 3.81 -2.09
C LEU A 14 -5.64 3.13 -1.37
N GLY A 15 -5.44 1.83 -1.60
CA GLY A 15 -4.32 1.06 -1.05
C GLY A 15 -2.96 1.51 -1.60
N LEU A 16 -2.85 1.77 -2.90
CA LEU A 16 -1.62 2.25 -3.53
C LEU A 16 -1.23 3.63 -3.00
N ILE A 17 -2.20 4.56 -2.92
CA ILE A 17 -1.97 5.86 -2.26
C ILE A 17 -1.45 5.64 -0.85
N GLU A 18 -2.14 4.86 -0.02
CA GLU A 18 -1.72 4.62 1.36
C GLU A 18 -0.31 4.01 1.45
N GLY A 19 0.05 3.10 0.54
CA GLY A 19 1.37 2.49 0.53
C GLY A 19 2.50 3.44 0.14
N HIS A 20 2.31 4.32 -0.85
CA HIS A 20 3.28 5.40 -1.13
C HIS A 20 3.47 6.30 0.09
N LEU A 21 2.39 6.67 0.77
CA LEU A 21 2.45 7.52 1.96
C LEU A 21 3.21 6.85 3.11
N ARG A 22 3.04 5.54 3.29
CA ARG A 22 3.80 4.74 4.27
C ARG A 22 5.29 4.71 3.94
N ALA A 23 5.66 4.51 2.67
CA ALA A 23 7.06 4.60 2.24
C ALA A 23 7.63 6.00 2.50
N GLY A 24 6.90 7.03 2.08
CA GLY A 24 7.29 8.43 2.22
C GLY A 24 7.50 8.85 3.68
N ILE A 25 6.55 8.57 4.57
CA ILE A 25 6.66 8.99 5.97
C ILE A 25 7.77 8.23 6.70
N THR A 26 7.99 6.96 6.38
CA THR A 26 9.09 6.17 6.95
C THR A 26 10.45 6.72 6.51
N LEU A 27 10.62 6.99 5.22
CA LEU A 27 11.82 7.65 4.71
C LEU A 27 12.04 9.03 5.34
N TYR A 28 10.96 9.78 5.57
CA TYR A 28 11.04 11.10 6.20
C TYR A 28 11.55 11.01 7.65
N ARG A 29 11.00 10.07 8.43
CA ARG A 29 11.45 9.76 9.80
C ARG A 29 12.93 9.39 9.85
N ASP A 30 13.39 8.64 8.86
CA ASP A 30 14.78 8.18 8.74
C ASP A 30 15.72 9.27 8.20
N GLY A 31 15.22 10.48 7.94
CA GLY A 31 16.00 11.63 7.48
C GLY A 31 16.27 11.66 5.97
N HIS A 32 15.59 10.80 5.20
CA HIS A 32 15.69 10.72 3.75
C HIS A 32 14.64 11.60 3.04
N ALA A 33 14.66 12.91 3.32
CA ALA A 33 13.63 13.85 2.86
C ALA A 33 13.44 13.88 1.32
N ASP A 34 14.52 13.80 0.54
CA ASP A 34 14.43 13.80 -0.92
C ASP A 34 13.74 12.54 -1.46
N LEU A 35 14.03 11.36 -0.87
CA LEU A 35 13.36 10.11 -1.22
C LEU A 35 11.90 10.13 -0.77
N ALA A 36 11.63 10.64 0.44
CA ALA A 36 10.29 10.81 0.95
C ALA A 36 9.43 11.70 0.04
N ALA A 37 9.98 12.82 -0.45
CA ALA A 37 9.26 13.76 -1.31
C ALA A 37 8.88 13.14 -2.66
N THR A 38 9.67 12.21 -3.20
CA THR A 38 9.31 11.43 -4.38
C THR A 38 8.02 10.65 -4.14
N HIS A 39 7.99 9.86 -3.07
CA HIS A 39 6.83 9.04 -2.70
C HIS A 39 5.58 9.87 -2.37
N MET A 40 5.73 11.04 -1.75
CA MET A 40 4.59 11.92 -1.51
C MET A 40 3.97 12.49 -2.78
N LYS A 41 4.70 12.47 -3.90
CA LYS A 41 4.23 13.00 -5.19
C LYS A 41 3.48 11.96 -6.01
N HIS A 42 3.88 10.68 -5.95
CA HIS A 42 3.29 9.61 -6.77
C HIS A 42 1.76 9.55 -6.67
N PRO A 43 1.12 9.61 -5.47
CA PRO A 43 -0.34 9.63 -5.37
C PRO A 43 -1.04 10.70 -6.21
N GLU A 44 -0.54 11.94 -6.22
CA GLU A 44 -1.15 13.04 -6.99
C GLU A 44 -0.91 12.88 -8.49
N ASP A 45 0.31 12.50 -8.88
CA ASP A 45 0.73 12.41 -10.29
C ASP A 45 0.10 11.19 -11.02
N GLU A 46 -0.16 10.10 -10.30
CA GLU A 46 -0.43 8.79 -10.91
C GLU A 46 -1.83 8.26 -10.63
N ILE A 47 -2.40 8.51 -9.44
CA ILE A 47 -3.60 7.79 -8.97
C ILE A 47 -4.77 8.74 -8.73
N TYR A 48 -4.55 9.86 -8.04
CA TYR A 48 -5.63 10.65 -7.45
C TYR A 48 -6.58 11.25 -8.47
N ALA A 49 -6.08 11.65 -9.64
CA ALA A 49 -6.90 12.25 -10.69
C ALA A 49 -8.00 11.31 -11.20
N ASP A 50 -7.71 10.01 -11.29
CA ASP A 50 -8.66 8.98 -11.74
C ASP A 50 -9.50 8.43 -10.57
N LEU A 51 -8.97 8.49 -9.34
CA LEU A 51 -9.69 8.09 -8.13
C LEU A 51 -10.74 9.13 -7.68
N ALA A 52 -10.47 10.43 -7.83
CA ALA A 52 -11.34 11.49 -7.31
C ALA A 52 -12.81 11.40 -7.80
N PRO A 53 -13.09 11.15 -9.11
CA PRO A 53 -14.46 10.91 -9.56
C PRO A 53 -15.13 9.70 -8.90
N GLN A 54 -14.37 8.65 -8.59
CA GLN A 54 -14.87 7.43 -7.95
C GLN A 54 -15.22 7.65 -6.47
N ILE A 55 -14.44 8.51 -5.78
CA ILE A 55 -14.73 8.97 -4.42
C ILE A 55 -16.05 9.76 -4.42
N GLU A 56 -16.22 10.69 -5.36
CA GLU A 56 -17.43 11.51 -5.49
C GLU A 56 -18.66 10.66 -5.79
N GLU A 57 -18.57 9.71 -6.73
CA GLU A 57 -19.67 8.81 -7.11
C GLU A 57 -20.16 7.98 -5.92
N ARG A 58 -19.25 7.58 -5.04
CA ARG A 58 -19.56 6.84 -3.81
C ARG A 58 -20.07 7.74 -2.68
N GLY A 59 -19.97 9.06 -2.81
CA GLY A 59 -20.38 10.02 -1.79
C GLY A 59 -19.43 10.14 -0.60
N ALA A 60 -18.16 9.73 -0.77
CA ALA A 60 -17.12 9.98 0.21
C ALA A 60 -16.57 11.41 0.11
N ASP A 61 -15.98 11.90 1.20
CA ASP A 61 -15.28 13.18 1.21
C ASP A 61 -13.98 13.09 0.39
N ASP A 62 -13.72 14.11 -0.44
CA ASP A 62 -12.41 14.33 -1.07
C ASP A 62 -11.31 14.52 -0.01
N PHE A 63 -10.09 14.09 -0.34
CA PHE A 63 -8.91 14.26 0.52
C PHE A 63 -7.69 14.85 -0.20
N SER A 64 -7.89 15.52 -1.35
CA SER A 64 -6.83 16.15 -2.15
C SER A 64 -6.05 17.18 -1.34
N ALA A 65 -6.74 17.99 -0.53
CA ALA A 65 -6.11 19.00 0.29
C ALA A 65 -5.19 18.40 1.36
N GLN A 66 -5.58 17.27 1.96
CA GLN A 66 -4.78 16.54 2.94
C GLN A 66 -3.56 15.89 2.27
N LEU A 67 -3.75 15.35 1.06
CA LEU A 67 -2.66 14.80 0.25
C LEU A 67 -1.60 15.87 -0.05
N SER A 68 -2.02 17.03 -0.57
CA SER A 68 -1.10 18.15 -0.83
C SER A 68 -0.46 18.69 0.46
N ALA A 69 -1.21 18.76 1.57
CA ALA A 69 -0.67 19.25 2.84
C ALA A 69 0.47 18.37 3.37
N LEU A 70 0.34 17.05 3.28
CA LEU A 70 1.40 16.13 3.66
C LEU A 70 2.61 16.24 2.72
N ALA A 71 2.37 16.28 1.40
CA ALA A 71 3.44 16.43 0.43
C ALA A 71 4.23 17.74 0.64
N ASP A 72 3.54 18.85 0.91
CA ASP A 72 4.15 20.14 1.21
C ASP A 72 4.92 20.13 2.53
N ALA A 73 4.41 19.46 3.57
CA ALA A 73 5.11 19.32 4.85
C ALA A 73 6.46 18.60 4.67
N VAL A 74 6.47 17.47 3.95
CA VAL A 74 7.70 16.72 3.64
C VAL A 74 8.65 17.54 2.77
N LYS A 75 8.14 18.13 1.69
CA LYS A 75 8.93 18.90 0.72
C LYS A 75 9.55 20.16 1.32
N SER A 76 8.87 20.79 2.29
CA SER A 76 9.36 21.99 2.97
C SER A 76 10.32 21.70 4.13
N GLY A 77 10.51 20.43 4.50
CA GLY A 77 11.35 20.05 5.63
C GLY A 77 10.70 20.41 6.97
N ALA A 78 9.38 20.32 7.09
CA ALA A 78 8.66 20.54 8.34
C ALA A 78 9.14 19.57 9.44
N PRO A 79 8.96 19.87 10.74
CA PRO A 79 9.25 18.90 11.80
C PRO A 79 8.59 17.54 11.52
N VAL A 80 9.26 16.44 11.85
CA VAL A 80 8.75 15.08 11.59
C VAL A 80 7.37 14.88 12.22
N GLU A 81 7.17 15.42 13.42
CA GLU A 81 5.90 15.35 14.15
C GLU A 81 4.76 16.07 13.41
N GLU A 82 5.05 17.13 12.64
CA GLU A 82 4.06 17.83 11.83
C GLU A 82 3.67 17.01 10.59
N ALA A 83 4.66 16.41 9.93
CA ALA A 83 4.41 15.50 8.80
C ALA A 83 3.65 14.24 9.24
N GLU A 84 3.96 13.68 10.41
CA GLU A 84 3.25 12.53 10.97
C GLU A 84 1.80 12.87 11.29
N ALA A 85 1.53 14.02 11.89
CA ALA A 85 0.16 14.46 12.17
C ALA A 85 -0.66 14.65 10.88
N ALA A 86 -0.04 15.19 9.82
CA ALA A 86 -0.68 15.29 8.50
C ALA A 86 -0.94 13.93 7.87
N PHE A 87 0.00 12.99 8.02
CA PHE A 87 -0.13 11.60 7.57
C PHE A 87 -1.28 10.88 8.28
N GLU A 88 -1.36 10.95 9.60
CA GLU A 88 -2.46 10.36 10.38
C GLU A 88 -3.83 10.92 9.96
N ALA A 89 -3.94 12.24 9.82
CA ALA A 89 -5.17 12.89 9.38
C ALA A 89 -5.59 12.47 7.95
N LEU A 90 -4.62 12.19 7.08
CA LEU A 90 -4.87 11.67 5.73
C LEU A 90 -5.30 10.20 5.75
N LEU A 91 -4.66 9.36 6.58
CA LEU A 91 -5.08 7.96 6.76
C LEU A 91 -6.52 7.85 7.25
N GLU A 92 -6.97 8.74 8.14
CA GLU A 92 -8.37 8.79 8.57
C GLU A 92 -9.34 9.05 7.40
N ARG A 93 -8.95 9.91 6.45
CA ARG A 93 -9.76 10.20 5.25
C ARG A 93 -9.79 9.02 4.29
N ILE A 94 -8.65 8.39 4.06
CA ILE A 94 -8.56 7.17 3.25
C ILE A 94 -9.39 6.05 3.89
N ALA A 95 -9.33 5.87 5.20
CA ALA A 95 -10.13 4.89 5.92
C ALA A 95 -11.64 5.18 5.78
N ALA A 96 -12.07 6.44 5.89
CA ALA A 96 -13.46 6.83 5.68
C ALA A 96 -13.93 6.59 4.22
N ALA A 97 -13.09 6.87 3.23
CA ALA A 97 -13.38 6.56 1.83
C ALA A 97 -13.51 5.05 1.59
N ARG A 98 -12.65 4.26 2.25
CA ARG A 98 -12.65 2.80 2.18
C ARG A 98 -13.96 2.17 2.67
N THR A 99 -14.65 2.76 3.65
CA THR A 99 -15.92 2.22 4.18
C THR A 99 -17.10 2.34 3.21
N MET A 100 -16.94 3.05 2.09
CA MET A 100 -17.96 3.11 1.04
C MET A 100 -18.11 1.80 0.27
N VAL A 101 -17.15 0.88 0.43
CA VAL A 101 -17.26 -0.51 -0.04
C VAL A 101 -17.30 -1.42 1.18
N SER A 102 -18.38 -2.19 1.31
CA SER A 102 -18.59 -3.14 2.42
C SER A 102 -18.34 -4.58 2.04
N GLU A 103 -18.20 -4.88 0.74
CA GLU A 103 -18.09 -6.24 0.24
C GLU A 103 -16.74 -6.86 0.62
N PRO A 104 -16.71 -7.97 1.38
CA PRO A 104 -15.47 -8.62 1.79
C PRO A 104 -14.65 -9.13 0.61
N GLY A 105 -15.30 -9.72 -0.40
CA GLY A 105 -14.66 -10.14 -1.64
C GLY A 105 -13.87 -9.00 -2.29
N ALA A 106 -14.48 -7.81 -2.43
CA ALA A 106 -13.79 -6.63 -2.94
C ALA A 106 -12.64 -6.17 -2.05
N THR A 107 -12.81 -6.24 -0.72
CA THR A 107 -11.77 -5.88 0.26
C THR A 107 -10.54 -6.77 0.14
N PHE A 108 -10.71 -8.09 0.11
CA PHE A 108 -9.57 -9.02 -0.01
C PHE A 108 -9.02 -9.05 -1.44
N GLY A 109 -9.88 -8.90 -2.46
CA GLY A 109 -9.48 -8.73 -3.85
C GLY A 109 -8.59 -7.51 -4.07
N SER A 110 -8.82 -6.40 -3.37
CA SER A 110 -7.91 -5.25 -3.47
C SER A 110 -6.56 -5.50 -2.79
N LEU A 111 -6.51 -6.24 -1.68
CA LEU A 111 -5.23 -6.61 -1.04
C LEU A 111 -4.39 -7.50 -1.96
N GLU A 112 -5.05 -8.42 -2.65
CA GLU A 112 -4.46 -9.25 -3.70
C GLU A 112 -3.85 -8.40 -4.81
N GLN A 113 -4.66 -7.49 -5.37
CA GLN A 113 -4.26 -6.66 -6.50
C GLN A 113 -3.11 -5.71 -6.14
N VAL A 114 -3.10 -5.15 -4.93
CA VAL A 114 -1.97 -4.35 -4.45
C VAL A 114 -0.70 -5.19 -4.30
N LEU A 115 -0.79 -6.45 -3.84
CA LEU A 115 0.39 -7.33 -3.79
C LEU A 115 0.91 -7.71 -5.18
N ARG A 116 0.03 -7.85 -6.19
CA ARG A 116 0.47 -8.03 -7.58
C ARG A 116 1.24 -6.81 -8.08
N ILE A 117 0.72 -5.61 -7.84
CA ILE A 117 1.40 -4.36 -8.23
C ILE A 117 2.71 -4.20 -7.46
N ALA A 118 2.75 -4.53 -6.16
CA ALA A 118 3.99 -4.55 -5.39
C ALA A 118 5.03 -5.51 -5.99
N ALA A 119 4.62 -6.66 -6.52
CA ALA A 119 5.52 -7.56 -7.21
C ALA A 119 6.03 -6.96 -8.54
N GLU A 120 5.19 -6.25 -9.29
CA GLU A 120 5.57 -5.56 -10.53
C GLU A 120 6.57 -4.43 -10.26
N GLU A 121 6.32 -3.57 -9.27
CA GLU A 121 7.27 -2.54 -8.85
C GLU A 121 8.59 -3.15 -8.36
N TYR A 122 8.52 -4.27 -7.65
CA TYR A 122 9.72 -4.99 -7.21
C TYR A 122 10.55 -5.50 -8.40
N GLU A 123 9.94 -5.97 -9.49
CA GLU A 123 10.67 -6.40 -10.70
C GLU A 123 11.37 -5.23 -11.40
N ILE A 124 10.79 -4.03 -11.37
CA ILE A 124 11.44 -2.82 -11.88
C ILE A 124 12.57 -2.40 -10.93
N GLY A 125 12.32 -2.51 -9.62
CA GLY A 125 13.25 -2.15 -8.57
C GLY A 125 14.49 -3.03 -8.54
N ILE A 126 14.33 -4.34 -8.77
CA ILE A 126 15.38 -5.35 -8.64
C ILE A 126 15.67 -6.04 -9.97
N VAL A 127 16.88 -5.86 -10.48
CA VAL A 127 17.38 -6.54 -11.69
C VAL A 127 18.61 -7.36 -11.33
N ASP A 128 18.60 -8.66 -11.69
CA ASP A 128 19.69 -9.60 -11.39
C ASP A 128 20.09 -9.68 -9.89
N GLY A 129 19.14 -9.42 -8.99
CA GLY A 129 19.36 -9.43 -7.54
C GLY A 129 20.02 -8.15 -6.98
N GLU A 130 20.16 -7.11 -7.81
CA GLU A 130 20.65 -5.79 -7.43
C GLU A 130 19.55 -4.73 -7.56
N ILE A 131 19.63 -3.67 -6.76
CA ILE A 131 18.69 -2.56 -6.83
C ILE A 131 19.00 -1.71 -8.06
N SER A 132 18.15 -1.81 -9.07
CA SER A 132 18.19 -1.02 -10.30
C SER A 132 17.38 0.26 -10.18
N ASN A 133 16.24 0.22 -9.49
CA ASN A 133 15.43 1.40 -9.17
C ASN A 133 15.05 1.37 -7.69
N LEU A 134 15.65 2.26 -6.91
CA LEU A 134 15.39 2.33 -5.47
C LEU A 134 13.96 2.78 -5.18
N HIS A 135 13.36 3.65 -6.00
CA HIS A 135 12.01 4.14 -5.75
C HIS A 135 10.97 3.01 -5.92
N GLU A 136 11.03 2.22 -7.01
CA GLU A 136 10.06 1.13 -7.17
C GLU A 136 10.24 0.02 -6.12
N TYR A 137 11.48 -0.23 -5.69
CA TYR A 137 11.73 -1.13 -4.56
C TYR A 137 11.06 -0.63 -3.27
N GLN A 138 11.09 0.69 -3.03
CA GLN A 138 10.46 1.33 -1.88
C GLN A 138 8.93 1.34 -2.00
N ASP A 139 8.38 1.54 -3.20
CA ASP A 139 6.95 1.44 -3.45
C ASP A 139 6.44 0.02 -3.19
N ALA A 140 7.13 -0.99 -3.72
CA ALA A 140 6.82 -2.40 -3.42
C ALA A 140 6.79 -2.68 -1.91
N MET A 141 7.74 -2.12 -1.15
CA MET A 141 7.79 -2.26 0.31
C MET A 141 6.61 -1.54 0.98
N GLY A 142 6.32 -0.29 0.61
CA GLY A 142 5.21 0.50 1.14
C GLY A 142 3.83 -0.12 0.86
N PHE A 143 3.63 -0.67 -0.35
CA PHE A 143 2.43 -1.41 -0.73
C PHE A 143 2.27 -2.68 0.11
N THR A 144 3.36 -3.42 0.33
CA THR A 144 3.36 -4.62 1.19
C THR A 144 3.03 -4.25 2.65
N GLU A 145 3.58 -3.15 3.18
CA GLU A 145 3.27 -2.65 4.52
C GLU A 145 1.81 -2.19 4.66
N MET A 146 1.24 -1.56 3.63
CA MET A 146 -0.18 -1.22 3.59
C MET A 146 -1.05 -2.48 3.69
N VAL A 147 -0.76 -3.50 2.88
CA VAL A 147 -1.51 -4.77 2.93
C VAL A 147 -1.38 -5.44 4.29
N ARG A 148 -0.19 -5.40 4.91
CA ARG A 148 0.01 -5.89 6.28
C ARG A 148 -0.90 -5.17 7.28
N ALA A 149 -0.86 -3.84 7.30
CA ALA A 149 -1.68 -3.05 8.23
C ALA A 149 -3.18 -3.35 8.06
N ARG A 150 -3.64 -3.46 6.81
CA ARG A 150 -5.04 -3.82 6.51
C ARG A 150 -5.41 -5.22 6.98
N ALA A 151 -4.53 -6.20 6.78
CA ALA A 151 -4.76 -7.56 7.24
C ALA A 151 -4.73 -7.65 8.78
N GLU A 152 -3.88 -6.89 9.47
CA GLU A 152 -3.87 -6.79 10.93
C GLU A 152 -5.21 -6.26 11.49
N ASP A 153 -5.76 -5.20 10.88
CA ASP A 153 -7.08 -4.69 11.25
C ASP A 153 -8.19 -5.73 11.02
N LEU A 154 -8.19 -6.38 9.85
CA LEU A 154 -9.20 -7.37 9.46
C LEU A 154 -9.13 -8.64 10.30
N ALA A 155 -7.95 -9.00 10.83
CA ALA A 155 -7.79 -10.11 11.77
C ALA A 155 -8.55 -9.87 13.09
N GLY A 156 -8.91 -8.61 13.39
CA GLY A 156 -9.78 -8.24 14.50
C GLY A 156 -11.29 -8.29 14.20
N SER A 157 -11.69 -8.72 13.00
CA SER A 157 -13.11 -8.81 12.59
C SER A 157 -13.93 -9.72 13.52
N GLU A 158 -15.19 -9.37 13.76
CA GLU A 158 -16.15 -10.24 14.46
C GLU A 158 -16.61 -11.42 13.59
N ASP A 159 -16.44 -11.33 12.28
CA ASP A 159 -16.69 -12.43 11.35
C ASP A 159 -15.47 -13.36 11.31
N ALA A 160 -15.67 -14.62 11.69
CA ALA A 160 -14.60 -15.62 11.76
C ALA A 160 -13.96 -15.92 10.40
N ALA A 161 -14.73 -15.95 9.30
CA ALA A 161 -14.18 -16.19 7.98
C ALA A 161 -13.30 -15.03 7.53
N HIS A 162 -13.70 -13.78 7.82
CA HIS A 162 -12.88 -12.61 7.54
C HIS A 162 -11.59 -12.61 8.37
N ALA A 163 -11.69 -12.91 9.66
CA ALA A 163 -10.52 -12.97 10.54
C ALA A 163 -9.54 -14.08 10.10
N GLU A 164 -10.05 -15.27 9.72
CA GLU A 164 -9.24 -16.38 9.21
C GLU A 164 -8.58 -16.03 7.86
N ALA A 165 -9.32 -15.41 6.94
CA ALA A 165 -8.76 -14.95 5.67
C ALA A 165 -7.66 -13.90 5.88
N ALA A 166 -7.86 -12.96 6.81
CA ALA A 166 -6.86 -11.95 7.15
C ALA A 166 -5.59 -12.56 7.75
N VAL A 167 -5.71 -13.57 8.63
CA VAL A 167 -4.57 -14.34 9.13
C VAL A 167 -3.83 -15.05 8.00
N ALA A 168 -4.55 -15.63 7.03
CA ALA A 168 -3.91 -16.25 5.87
C ALA A 168 -3.13 -15.25 5.01
N VAL A 169 -3.61 -14.00 4.89
CA VAL A 169 -2.86 -12.90 4.25
C VAL A 169 -1.60 -12.57 5.05
N LEU A 170 -1.68 -12.46 6.37
CA LEU A 170 -0.51 -12.20 7.22
C LEU A 170 0.55 -13.30 7.10
N ASP A 171 0.14 -14.56 7.11
CA ASP A 171 1.04 -15.70 6.90
C ASP A 171 1.70 -15.67 5.51
N ALA A 172 0.97 -15.21 4.49
CA ALA A 172 1.49 -15.03 3.14
C ALA A 172 2.56 -13.92 3.08
N LEU A 173 2.32 -12.79 3.77
CA LEU A 173 3.28 -11.69 3.87
C LEU A 173 4.53 -12.10 4.66
N ASP A 174 4.38 -12.87 5.73
CA ASP A 174 5.51 -13.38 6.51
C ASP A 174 6.38 -14.33 5.68
N ALA A 175 5.76 -15.15 4.82
CA ALA A 175 6.49 -15.99 3.88
C ALA A 175 7.19 -15.20 2.77
N ALA A 176 6.69 -14.00 2.43
CA ALA A 176 7.29 -13.12 1.43
C ALA A 176 8.32 -12.13 2.01
N ALA A 177 8.36 -11.96 3.34
CA ALA A 177 9.30 -11.07 4.03
C ALA A 177 10.78 -11.21 3.58
N PRO A 178 11.30 -12.41 3.24
CA PRO A 178 12.67 -12.55 2.71
C PRO A 178 12.95 -11.83 1.39
N ALA A 179 11.93 -11.34 0.67
CA ALA A 179 12.12 -10.50 -0.50
C ALA A 179 12.77 -9.16 -0.15
N PHE A 180 12.46 -8.61 1.03
CA PHE A 180 12.91 -7.30 1.43
C PHE A 180 14.11 -7.37 2.39
N ALA A 181 15.02 -6.41 2.25
CA ALA A 181 15.99 -6.12 3.29
C ALA A 181 15.38 -5.28 4.42
N ALA A 182 16.13 -5.12 5.51
CA ALA A 182 15.71 -4.26 6.61
C ALA A 182 15.74 -2.79 6.18
N GLY A 183 14.59 -2.11 6.28
CA GLY A 183 14.43 -0.69 5.98
C GLY A 183 14.29 -0.37 4.49
N PHE A 184 13.88 0.87 4.21
CA PHE A 184 13.60 1.36 2.86
C PHE A 184 14.85 1.76 2.07
N VAL A 185 16.02 1.88 2.72
CA VAL A 185 17.29 2.22 2.07
C VAL A 185 18.32 1.12 2.41
N PRO A 186 18.23 -0.05 1.77
CA PRO A 186 19.10 -1.17 2.09
C PRO A 186 20.56 -0.90 1.72
N GLU A 187 21.47 -1.27 2.61
CA GLU A 187 22.91 -1.19 2.38
C GLU A 187 23.45 -2.51 1.80
N GLY A 188 23.91 -2.49 0.55
CA GLY A 188 24.53 -3.65 -0.10
C GLY A 188 23.55 -4.59 -0.82
N PRO A 189 24.02 -5.75 -1.30
CA PRO A 189 23.21 -6.67 -2.09
C PRO A 189 22.14 -7.36 -1.24
N LEU A 190 20.92 -7.48 -1.78
CA LEU A 190 19.76 -8.04 -1.07
C LEU A 190 19.81 -9.56 -0.86
N GLY A 191 20.71 -10.26 -1.57
CA GLY A 191 20.89 -11.71 -1.45
C GLY A 191 19.96 -12.53 -2.37
N ALA A 192 20.08 -13.86 -2.31
CA ALA A 192 19.45 -14.75 -3.28
C ALA A 192 17.91 -14.87 -3.16
N GLU A 193 17.33 -14.39 -2.07
CA GLU A 193 15.88 -14.45 -1.81
C GLU A 193 15.14 -13.17 -2.26
N ALA A 194 15.88 -12.15 -2.72
CA ALA A 194 15.36 -10.89 -3.24
C ALA A 194 14.65 -11.06 -4.60
N LYS A 195 13.48 -11.70 -4.60
CA LYS A 195 12.76 -12.10 -5.81
C LYS A 195 11.29 -11.70 -5.74
N ALA A 196 10.80 -11.06 -6.80
CA ALA A 196 9.39 -10.74 -6.99
C ALA A 196 8.46 -11.96 -6.89
N SER A 197 8.96 -13.16 -7.20
CA SER A 197 8.18 -14.42 -7.07
C SER A 197 7.64 -14.66 -5.67
N LEU A 198 8.28 -14.13 -4.63
CA LEU A 198 7.76 -14.22 -3.25
C LEU A 198 6.52 -13.34 -3.06
N LEU A 199 6.48 -12.15 -3.67
CA LEU A 199 5.33 -11.24 -3.64
C LEU A 199 4.18 -11.78 -4.50
N TYR A 200 4.47 -12.30 -5.69
CA TYR A 200 3.45 -13.01 -6.48
C TYR A 200 2.87 -14.24 -5.75
N ALA A 201 3.71 -14.97 -5.00
CA ALA A 201 3.23 -16.07 -4.18
C ALA A 201 2.34 -15.59 -3.02
N ALA A 202 2.64 -14.42 -2.43
CA ALA A 202 1.78 -13.81 -1.43
C ALA A 202 0.44 -13.37 -2.04
N ALA A 203 0.46 -12.69 -3.20
CA ALA A 203 -0.74 -12.31 -3.93
C ALA A 203 -1.63 -13.54 -4.22
N ALA A 204 -1.08 -14.60 -4.79
CA ALA A 204 -1.83 -15.83 -5.06
C ALA A 204 -2.43 -16.48 -3.79
N ARG A 205 -1.77 -16.39 -2.63
CA ARG A 205 -2.34 -16.87 -1.36
C ARG A 205 -3.44 -15.97 -0.84
N THR A 206 -3.31 -14.66 -1.03
CA THR A 206 -4.36 -13.68 -0.74
C THR A 206 -5.58 -13.89 -1.62
N GLU A 207 -5.41 -14.20 -2.91
CA GLU A 207 -6.51 -14.57 -3.82
C GLU A 207 -7.27 -15.80 -3.28
N LEU A 208 -6.55 -16.83 -2.83
CA LEU A 208 -7.18 -18.01 -2.22
C LEU A 208 -7.90 -17.71 -0.91
N ALA A 209 -7.45 -16.71 -0.15
CA ALA A 209 -8.14 -16.24 1.05
C ALA A 209 -9.39 -15.43 0.70
N ALA A 210 -9.34 -14.61 -0.36
CA ALA A 210 -10.49 -13.84 -0.85
C ALA A 210 -11.65 -14.75 -1.27
N LEU A 211 -11.37 -15.87 -1.94
CA LEU A 211 -12.37 -16.87 -2.34
C LEU A 211 -13.11 -17.54 -1.15
N GLN A 212 -12.63 -17.36 0.09
CA GLN A 212 -13.27 -17.92 1.29
C GLN A 212 -14.29 -16.95 1.91
N VAL A 213 -14.30 -15.70 1.46
CA VAL A 213 -15.13 -14.61 2.00
C VAL A 213 -16.04 -13.98 0.93
N GLU A 214 -16.05 -14.55 -0.28
CA GLU A 214 -17.03 -14.29 -1.36
C GLU A 214 -18.43 -14.86 -1.05
#